data_AF-A0A7D8YKV9-F1
#
_entry.id   AF-A0A7D8YKV9-F1
#
_cell.length_a   1.000
_cell.length_b   1.000
_cell.length_c   1.000
_cell.angle_alpha   90.00
_cell.angle_beta   90.00
_cell.angle_gamma   90.00
#
_symmetry.space_group_name_H-M   'P 1'
#
loop_
_entity.id
_entity.type
_entity.pdbx_description
1 polymer ?
#
loop_
_entity_poly.entity_id
_entity_poly.type
_entity_poly.pdbx_seq_one_letter_code
_entity_poly.pdbx_strand_id
1 'polypeptide(L)' 'MEPTTEPEPRMTREQLVHRILEINPSATREYLDRFREPNLAHYLERLVNAQQPRGPQSAWQRRAETPAIVGEAAPE' A
#
# COMPACT_ATOMS: atom_id res chain seq x y z
N MET A 1 34.13 18.79 -21.80
CA MET A 1 33.02 19.02 -20.86
C MET A 1 32.10 17.83 -21.03
N GLU A 2 32.38 16.78 -20.25
CA GLU A 2 31.59 15.54 -20.29
C GLU A 2 30.22 15.83 -19.68
N PRO A 3 29.10 15.42 -20.30
CA PRO A 3 27.80 15.50 -19.64
C PRO A 3 27.85 14.51 -18.48
N THR A 4 27.86 15.04 -17.25
CA THR A 4 27.61 14.26 -16.05
C THR A 4 26.32 13.49 -16.28
N THR A 5 26.42 12.17 -16.38
CA THR A 5 25.30 11.26 -16.18
C THR A 5 24.84 11.43 -14.73
N GLU A 6 24.04 12.47 -14.48
CA GLU A 6 23.27 12.58 -13.26
C GLU A 6 22.46 11.29 -13.16
N PRO A 7 22.65 10.45 -12.13
CA PRO A 7 21.81 9.28 -11.97
C PRO A 7 20.38 9.81 -11.83
N GLU A 8 19.53 9.48 -12.80
CA GLU A 8 18.07 9.70 -12.82
C GLU A 8 17.57 9.86 -11.39
N PRO A 9 16.89 10.96 -11.02
CA PRO A 9 16.54 11.23 -9.63
C PRO A 9 15.57 10.13 -9.18
N ARG A 10 16.12 9.05 -8.60
CA ARG A 10 15.39 8.12 -7.76
C ARG A 10 14.71 9.00 -6.74
N MET A 11 13.39 9.10 -6.84
CA MET A 11 12.58 10.01 -6.04
C MET A 11 13.11 10.10 -4.61
N THR A 12 13.38 11.33 -4.15
CA THR A 12 13.85 11.56 -2.78
C THR A 12 12.84 11.01 -1.77
N ARG A 13 13.28 10.63 -0.57
CA ARG A 13 12.40 10.19 0.52
C ARG A 13 11.13 11.03 0.70
N GLU A 14 11.25 12.35 0.66
CA GLU A 14 10.11 13.28 0.82
C GLU A 14 9.07 13.12 -0.30
N GLN A 15 9.54 12.95 -1.55
CA GLN A 15 8.67 12.70 -2.71
C GLN A 15 7.97 11.34 -2.59
N LEU A 16 8.67 10.29 -2.15
CA LEU A 16 8.06 8.98 -1.89
C LEU A 16 6.97 9.08 -0.82
N VAL A 17 7.28 9.74 0.31
CA VAL A 17 6.32 9.95 1.40
C VAL A 17 5.09 10.71 0.91
N HIS A 18 5.27 11.81 0.17
CA HIS A 18 4.15 12.58 -0.37
C HIS A 18 3.26 11.72 -1.27
N ARG A 19 3.85 10.94 -2.18
CA ARG A 19 3.09 10.07 -3.10
C ARG A 19 2.36 8.94 -2.38
N ILE A 20 2.98 8.38 -1.34
CA ILE A 20 2.35 7.38 -0.47
C ILE A 20 1.13 7.98 0.23
N LEU A 21 1.23 9.21 0.75
CA LEU A 21 0.11 9.89 1.43
C LEU A 21 -1.04 10.22 0.47
N GLU A 22 -0.74 10.57 -0.78
CA GLU A 22 -1.76 10.80 -1.81
C GLU A 22 -2.55 9.53 -2.16
N ILE A 23 -1.89 8.37 -2.16
CA ILE A 23 -2.53 7.07 -2.47
C ILE A 23 -3.18 6.45 -1.23
N ASN A 24 -2.53 6.56 -0.07
CA ASN A 24 -2.99 6.03 1.20
C ASN A 24 -2.94 7.12 2.27
N PRO A 25 -3.99 7.96 2.37
CA PRO A 25 -4.06 9.02 3.39
C PRO A 25 -4.16 8.48 4.82
N SER A 26 -4.34 7.16 5.00
CA SER A 26 -4.31 6.52 6.32
C SER A 26 -2.89 6.29 6.84
N ALA A 27 -1.87 6.32 5.98
CA ALA A 27 -0.48 6.30 6.42
C ALA A 27 -0.11 7.67 7.02
N THR A 28 0.63 7.70 8.13
CA THR A 28 1.12 8.95 8.72
C THR A 28 2.59 9.17 8.40
N ARG A 29 3.03 10.44 8.38
CA ARG A 29 4.45 10.78 8.17
C ARG A 29 5.35 10.15 9.24
N GLU A 30 4.93 10.16 10.50
CA GLU A 30 5.65 9.51 11.61
C GLU A 30 5.81 8.00 11.41
N TYR A 31 4.82 7.34 10.81
CA TYR A 31 4.92 5.94 10.46
C TYR A 31 5.95 5.72 9.35
N LEU A 32 5.88 6.53 8.28
CA LEU A 32 6.78 6.46 7.14
C LEU A 32 8.22 6.86 7.48
N ASP A 33 8.41 7.70 8.50
CA ASP A 33 9.73 8.13 8.95
C ASP A 33 10.58 6.96 9.47
N ARG A 34 9.94 5.91 10.00
CA ARG A 34 10.63 4.70 10.48
C ARG A 34 11.26 3.87 9.36
N PHE A 35 10.89 4.10 8.11
CA PHE A 35 11.33 3.32 6.95
C PHE A 35 12.43 4.04 6.17
N ARG A 36 13.39 3.26 5.67
CA ARG A 36 14.41 3.76 4.75
C ARG A 36 13.85 3.90 3.35
N GLU A 37 14.44 4.79 2.57
CA GLU A 37 14.09 5.11 1.19
C GLU A 37 13.78 3.90 0.28
N PRO A 38 14.59 2.80 0.24
CA PRO A 38 14.25 1.63 -0.58
C PRO A 38 12.96 0.93 -0.14
N ASN A 39 12.65 0.91 1.16
CA ASN A 39 11.40 0.34 1.66
C ASN A 39 10.20 1.20 1.27
N LEU A 40 10.35 2.52 1.29
CA LEU A 40 9.30 3.45 0.85
C LEU A 40 9.03 3.30 -0.65
N ALA A 41 10.07 3.12 -1.47
CA ALA A 41 9.93 2.84 -2.91
C ALA A 41 9.15 1.54 -3.17
N HIS A 42 9.52 0.45 -2.48
CA HIS A 42 8.76 -0.82 -2.57
C HIS A 42 7.32 -0.69 -2.06
N TYR A 43 7.10 0.08 -1.00
CA TYR A 43 5.75 0.31 -0.48
C TYR A 43 4.88 1.07 -1.48
N LEU A 44 5.44 2.12 -2.11
CA LEU A 44 4.76 2.86 -3.17
C LEU A 44 4.43 1.97 -4.37
N GLU A 45 5.37 1.15 -4.83
CA GLU A 45 5.13 0.19 -5.91
C GLU A 45 3.97 -0.77 -5.59
N ARG A 46 3.96 -1.32 -4.36
CA ARG A 46 2.86 -2.20 -3.90
C ARG A 46 1.52 -1.46 -3.87
N LEU A 47 1.50 -0.20 -3.41
CA LEU A 47 0.28 0.62 -3.38
C LEU A 47 -0.27 0.86 -4.79
N VAL A 48 0.60 1.21 -5.75
CA VAL A 48 0.20 1.42 -7.16
C VAL A 48 -0.39 0.14 -7.76
N ASN A 49 0.27 -1.01 -7.55
CA ASN A 49 -0.24 -2.30 -8.00
C ASN A 49 -1.57 -2.69 -7.32
N ALA A 50 -1.75 -2.33 -6.04
CA ALA A 50 -2.96 -2.63 -5.28
C ALA A 50 -4.17 -1.76 -5.67
N GLN A 51 -3.94 -0.60 -6.28
CA GLN A 51 -5.00 0.27 -6.83
C GLN A 51 -5.52 -0.20 -8.19
N GLN A 52 -4.82 -1.11 -8.87
CA GLN A 52 -5.36 -1.72 -10.08
C GLN A 52 -6.65 -2.44 -9.72
N PRO A 53 -7.77 -2.21 -10.45
CA PRO A 53 -9.02 -2.88 -10.16
C PRO A 53 -8.73 -4.37 -10.13
N ARG A 54 -8.85 -4.91 -8.92
CA ARG A 54 -8.86 -6.31 -8.61
C ARG A 54 -9.85 -6.94 -9.59
N GLY A 55 -9.33 -7.47 -10.69
CA GLY A 55 -10.16 -7.90 -11.83
C GLY A 55 -11.19 -8.93 -11.36
N PRO A 56 -12.15 -9.34 -12.21
CA PRO A 56 -13.26 -10.23 -11.84
C PRO A 56 -12.84 -11.57 -11.18
N GLN A 57 -11.55 -11.92 -11.17
CA GLN A 57 -10.99 -13.07 -10.45
C GLN A 57 -10.62 -12.79 -8.97
N SER A 58 -10.63 -11.54 -8.53
CA SER A 58 -10.39 -11.15 -7.14
C SER A 58 -11.71 -11.06 -6.38
N ALA A 59 -12.61 -11.99 -6.67
CA ALA A 59 -13.72 -12.26 -5.80
C ALA A 59 -13.15 -12.77 -4.47
N TRP A 60 -13.64 -12.24 -3.36
CA TRP A 60 -13.45 -12.84 -2.05
C TRP A 60 -14.09 -14.23 -2.12
N GLN A 61 -13.31 -15.25 -2.50
CA GLN A 61 -13.74 -16.64 -2.45
C GLN A 61 -13.91 -16.96 -0.97
N ARG A 62 -15.12 -16.74 -0.45
CA ARG A 62 -15.56 -17.38 0.78
C ARG A 62 -15.43 -18.87 0.52
N ARG A 63 -14.41 -19.50 1.09
CA ARG A 63 -14.36 -20.95 1.19
C ARG A 63 -15.63 -21.36 1.92
N ALA A 64 -16.41 -22.26 1.34
CA ALA A 64 -17.69 -22.74 1.88
C ALA A 64 -17.56 -23.49 3.23
N GLU A 65 -16.38 -23.45 3.85
CA GLU A 65 -15.99 -24.16 5.05
C GLU A 65 -16.01 -23.28 6.31
N THR A 66 -16.31 -21.98 6.20
CA THR A 66 -16.41 -21.11 7.39
C THR A 66 -17.87 -21.00 7.81
N PRO A 67 -18.29 -21.64 8.93
CA PRO A 67 -19.65 -21.49 9.44
C PRO A 67 -19.89 -20.00 9.75
N ALA A 68 -21.06 -19.51 9.35
CA ALA A 68 -21.49 -18.16 9.70
C ALA A 68 -21.51 -18.05 11.23
N ILE A 69 -20.76 -17.09 11.78
CA ILE A 69 -20.94 -16.71 13.18
C ILE A 69 -22.30 -16.00 13.27
N VAL A 70 -23.34 -16.77 13.60
CA VAL A 70 -24.64 -16.23 13.99
C VAL A 70 -24.46 -15.75 15.41
N GLY A 71 -24.59 -14.44 15.64
CA GLY A 71 -24.65 -13.90 16.99
C GLY A 71 -25.83 -14.54 17.72
N GLU A 72 -25.52 -15.26 18.78
CA GLU A 72 -26.52 -15.82 19.70
C GLU A 72 -27.41 -14.69 20.19
N ALA A 73 -28.70 -14.75 19.82
CA ALA A 73 -29.70 -13.91 20.44
C ALA A 73 -29.79 -14.30 21.92
N ALA A 74 -29.71 -13.28 22.78
CA ALA A 74 -29.77 -13.41 24.22
C ALA A 74 -30.98 -14.23 24.70
N PRO A 75 -30.85 -15.04 25.76
CA PRO A 75 -31.96 -15.81 26.33
C PRO A 75 -32.89 -14.89 27.14
N GLU A 76 -34.20 -15.14 27.04
CA GLU A 76 -35.22 -14.68 28.00
C GLU A 76 -35.31 -15.64 29.20
#